data_AF-A0A7S3PAI2-F1
#
_entry.id   AF-A0A7S3PAI2-F1
#
_cell.length_a   1.000
_cell.length_b   1.000
_cell.length_c   1.000
_cell.angle_alpha   90.00
_cell.angle_beta   90.00
_cell.angle_gamma   90.00
#
_symmetry.space_group_name_H-M   'P 1'
#
loop_
_entity.id
_entity.type
_entity.pdbx_description
1 polymer ?
#
loop_
_entity_poly.entity_id
_entity_poly.type
_entity_poly.pdbx_seq_one_letter_code
_entity_poly.pdbx_strand_id
1 'polypeptide(L)'
;RVKALELVNAGYTAVEEIRKDFDQKSLRVSLSRNQYIGLLCHDDLLEEMDRSEVEHIRDIIQKVIFEFYPQAEVQIMGSYRRDKESCGDIDILIVHPKYQKKVNPKALGRIVDTLRVRGHVAYNLTQ
;
A
#
# COMPACT_ATOMS: atom_id res chain seq x y z
N ARG A 1 -9.35 -0.14 15.82
CA ARG A 1 -10.25 0.45 16.86
C ARG A 1 -9.51 0.78 18.16
N VAL A 2 -8.64 -0.08 18.69
CA VAL A 2 -7.91 0.18 19.96
C VAL A 2 -7.03 1.45 19.91
N LYS A 3 -6.18 1.62 18.88
CA LYS A 3 -5.26 2.77 18.82
C LYS A 3 -5.97 4.12 18.68
N ALA A 4 -7.05 4.19 17.90
CA ALA A 4 -7.83 5.42 17.76
C ALA A 4 -8.43 5.88 19.10
N LEU A 5 -8.94 4.94 19.90
CA LEU A 5 -9.43 5.23 21.24
C LEU A 5 -8.31 5.69 22.18
N GLU A 6 -7.12 5.07 22.11
CA GLU A 6 -5.95 5.47 22.88
C GLU A 6 -5.52 6.92 22.57
N LEU A 7 -5.51 7.29 21.28
CA LEU A 7 -5.23 8.66 20.83
C LEU A 7 -6.27 9.67 21.36
N VAL A 8 -7.56 9.33 21.27
CA VAL A 8 -8.64 10.19 21.80
C VAL A 8 -8.56 10.33 23.32
N ASN A 9 -8.30 9.25 24.04
CA ASN A 9 -8.11 9.28 25.50
C ASN A 9 -6.88 10.08 25.91
N ALA A 10 -5.85 10.10 25.06
CA ALA A 10 -4.70 10.96 25.24
C ALA A 10 -4.99 12.42 24.85
N GLY A 11 -6.16 12.74 24.31
CA GLY A 11 -6.59 14.09 23.95
C GLY A 11 -6.21 14.52 22.54
N TYR A 12 -6.04 13.58 21.60
CA TYR A 12 -5.92 13.85 20.16
C TYR A 12 -7.25 13.67 19.47
N THR A 13 -7.66 14.67 18.69
CA THR A 13 -8.89 14.67 17.89
C THR A 13 -8.66 14.99 16.42
N ALA A 14 -7.47 15.52 16.07
CA ALA A 14 -7.03 15.76 14.70
C ALA A 14 -5.66 15.11 14.43
N VAL A 15 -5.40 14.76 13.17
CA VAL A 15 -4.13 14.14 12.74
C VAL A 15 -2.96 15.12 12.86
N GLU A 16 -3.24 16.40 12.70
CA GLU A 16 -2.33 17.54 12.77
C GLU A 16 -1.77 17.72 14.18
N GLU A 17 -2.58 17.44 15.21
CA GLU A 17 -2.13 17.42 16.60
C GLU A 17 -1.14 16.28 16.85
N ILE A 18 -1.41 15.11 16.25
CA ILE A 18 -0.51 13.95 16.30
C ILE A 18 0.80 14.28 15.57
N ARG A 19 0.72 14.90 14.37
CA ARG A 19 1.89 15.30 13.56
C ARG A 19 2.75 16.31 14.31
N LYS A 20 2.15 17.35 14.88
CA LYS A 20 2.84 18.37 15.68
C LYS A 20 3.57 17.77 16.88
N ASP A 21 2.89 16.95 17.67
CA ASP A 21 3.50 16.35 18.86
C ASP A 21 4.56 15.29 18.49
N PHE A 22 4.39 14.61 17.35
CA PHE A 22 5.42 13.72 16.80
C PHE A 22 6.70 14.50 16.47
N ASP A 23 6.58 15.62 15.73
CA ASP A 23 7.73 16.46 15.33
C ASP A 23 8.45 17.08 16.52
N GLN A 24 7.69 17.45 17.56
CA GLN A 24 8.20 18.00 18.82
C GLN A 24 8.75 16.92 19.78
N LYS A 25 8.68 15.63 19.41
CA LYS A 25 9.04 14.49 20.26
C LYS A 25 8.28 14.48 21.60
N SER A 26 7.06 14.98 21.60
CA SER A 26 6.15 15.10 22.75
C SER A 26 4.93 14.19 22.66
N LEU A 27 4.87 13.31 21.65
CA LEU A 27 3.72 12.45 21.40
C LEU A 27 3.37 11.58 22.61
N ARG A 28 2.13 11.75 23.10
CA ARG A 28 1.62 11.10 24.32
C ARG A 28 1.30 9.61 24.13
N VAL A 29 1.22 9.15 22.88
CA VAL A 29 0.86 7.79 22.49
C VAL A 29 1.89 7.24 21.52
N SER A 30 2.47 6.08 21.81
CA SER A 30 3.42 5.44 20.90
C SER A 30 2.72 4.93 19.63
N LEU A 31 3.31 5.23 18.48
CA LEU A 31 2.87 4.73 17.17
C LEU A 31 3.71 3.54 16.76
N SER A 32 3.07 2.52 16.18
CA SER A 32 3.78 1.46 15.48
C SER A 32 4.45 2.00 14.20
N ARG A 33 5.42 1.26 13.66
CA ARG A 33 6.07 1.62 12.38
C ARG A 33 5.05 1.91 11.27
N ASN A 34 4.00 1.10 11.14
CA ASN A 34 2.99 1.29 10.11
C ASN A 34 2.12 2.52 10.36
N GLN A 35 1.83 2.83 11.63
CA GLN A 35 1.09 4.04 12.00
C GLN A 35 1.91 5.29 11.73
N TYR A 36 3.22 5.22 11.99
CA TYR A 36 4.15 6.29 11.63
C TYR A 36 4.20 6.53 10.11
N ILE A 37 4.34 5.46 9.31
CA ILE A 37 4.28 5.58 7.84
C ILE A 37 2.94 6.17 7.40
N GLY A 38 1.82 5.75 8.00
CA GLY A 38 0.51 6.33 7.74
C GLY A 38 0.41 7.81 8.08
N LEU A 39 1.10 8.28 9.14
CA LEU A 39 1.16 9.70 9.49
C LEU A 39 1.99 10.51 8.48
N LEU A 40 3.10 9.94 8.01
CA LEU A 40 3.97 10.54 7.00
C LEU A 40 3.28 10.68 5.63
N CYS A 41 2.62 9.61 5.19
CA CYS A 41 1.94 9.55 3.89
C CYS A 41 0.47 9.98 3.97
N HIS A 42 0.02 10.55 5.09
CA HIS A 42 -1.41 10.79 5.33
C HIS A 42 -2.06 11.59 4.21
N ASP A 43 -1.39 12.66 3.77
CA ASP A 43 -1.95 13.59 2.78
C ASP A 43 -2.01 12.89 1.41
N ASP A 44 -0.92 12.22 0.98
CA ASP A 44 -0.88 11.43 -0.26
C ASP A 44 -1.90 10.27 -0.26
N LEU A 45 -2.12 9.61 0.87
CA LEU A 45 -3.07 8.49 1.00
C LEU A 45 -4.54 8.93 0.97
N LEU A 46 -4.82 10.22 1.13
CA LEU A 46 -6.17 10.78 0.96
C LEU A 46 -6.46 11.19 -0.49
N GLU A 47 -5.43 11.34 -1.33
CA GLU A 47 -5.62 11.62 -2.74
C GLU A 47 -6.18 10.39 -3.46
N GLU A 48 -7.19 10.61 -4.32
CA GLU A 48 -7.69 9.56 -5.20
C GLU A 48 -6.91 9.57 -6.51
N MET A 49 -6.61 8.37 -7.02
CA MET A 49 -6.02 8.17 -8.33
C MET A 49 -7.11 8.07 -9.40
N ASP A 50 -6.89 8.71 -10.55
CA ASP A 50 -7.73 8.46 -11.72
C ASP A 50 -7.42 7.07 -12.33
N ARG A 51 -8.29 6.60 -13.23
CA ARG A 51 -8.11 5.27 -13.85
C ARG A 51 -6.82 5.17 -14.65
N SER A 52 -6.34 6.25 -15.26
CA SER A 52 -5.13 6.24 -16.07
C SER A 52 -3.87 6.06 -15.20
N GLU A 53 -3.86 6.66 -14.01
CA GLU A 53 -2.82 6.45 -13.01
C GLU A 53 -2.82 5.00 -12.49
N VAL A 54 -3.99 4.45 -12.16
CA VAL A 54 -4.14 3.06 -11.73
C VAL A 54 -3.63 2.08 -12.80
N GLU A 55 -3.98 2.32 -14.07
CA GLU A 55 -3.49 1.53 -15.21
C GLU A 55 -1.98 1.64 -15.39
N HIS A 56 -1.41 2.84 -15.22
CA HIS A 56 0.03 3.07 -15.30
C HIS A 56 0.79 2.30 -14.21
N ILE A 57 0.29 2.33 -12.97
CA ILE A 57 0.87 1.56 -11.86
C ILE A 57 0.79 0.06 -12.16
N ARG A 58 -0.34 -0.44 -12.67
CA ARG A 58 -0.46 -1.83 -13.11
C ARG A 58 0.58 -2.17 -14.15
N ASP A 59 0.82 -1.33 -15.15
CA ASP A 59 1.79 -1.59 -16.23
C ASP A 59 3.22 -1.72 -15.70
N ILE A 60 3.60 -0.88 -14.72
CA ILE A 60 4.90 -0.99 -14.04
C ILE A 60 5.01 -2.34 -13.31
N ILE A 61 3.99 -2.70 -12.52
CA ILE A 61 3.95 -3.95 -11.77
C ILE A 61 3.99 -5.16 -12.71
N GLN A 62 3.18 -5.13 -13.78
CA GLN A 62 3.08 -6.20 -14.76
C GLN A 62 4.41 -6.46 -15.48
N LYS A 63 5.14 -5.41 -15.85
CA LYS A 63 6.49 -5.55 -16.45
C LYS A 63 7.43 -6.34 -15.54
N VAL A 64 7.47 -5.99 -14.25
CA VAL A 64 8.32 -6.71 -13.27
C VAL A 64 7.85 -8.15 -13.07
N ILE A 65 6.54 -8.40 -13.00
CA ILE A 65 6.01 -9.76 -12.88
C ILE A 65 6.44 -10.63 -14.06
N PHE A 66 6.34 -10.11 -15.29
CA PHE A 66 6.62 -10.87 -16.51
C PHE A 66 8.11 -11.23 -16.68
N GLU A 67 9.03 -10.52 -16.04
CA GLU A 67 10.45 -10.90 -15.99
C GLU A 67 10.66 -12.26 -15.29
N PHE A 68 9.84 -12.58 -14.30
CA PHE A 68 9.94 -13.83 -13.53
C PHE A 68 8.88 -14.88 -13.93
N TYR A 69 7.72 -14.40 -14.37
CA TYR A 69 6.51 -15.18 -14.58
C TYR A 69 5.82 -14.73 -15.89
N PRO A 70 6.40 -15.02 -17.07
CA PRO A 70 5.89 -14.53 -18.35
C PRO A 70 4.51 -15.10 -18.74
N GLN A 71 4.07 -16.17 -18.09
CA GLN A 71 2.73 -16.75 -18.27
C GLN A 71 1.73 -16.27 -17.21
N ALA A 72 2.09 -15.25 -16.41
CA ALA A 72 1.17 -14.70 -15.43
C ALA A 72 0.09 -13.85 -16.10
N GLU A 73 -1.10 -13.86 -15.52
CA GLU A 73 -2.15 -12.90 -15.78
C GLU A 73 -2.19 -11.90 -14.63
N VAL A 74 -2.26 -10.62 -14.96
CA VAL A 74 -2.29 -9.51 -13.99
C VAL A 74 -3.57 -8.71 -14.22
N GLN A 75 -4.39 -8.59 -13.20
CA GLN A 75 -5.69 -7.94 -13.29
C GLN A 75 -5.89 -6.94 -12.14
N ILE A 76 -6.44 -5.77 -12.46
CA ILE A 76 -6.81 -4.74 -11.47
C ILE A 76 -8.18 -5.12 -10.88
N MET A 77 -8.27 -5.13 -9.54
CA MET A 77 -9.46 -5.53 -8.78
C MET A 77 -10.11 -4.31 -8.12
N GLY A 78 -10.59 -4.44 -6.87
CA GLY A 78 -10.99 -3.29 -6.06
C GLY A 78 -12.12 -2.45 -6.63
N SER A 79 -12.09 -1.16 -6.31
CA SER A 79 -12.99 -0.14 -6.86
C SER A 79 -12.89 -0.02 -8.38
N TYR A 80 -11.69 -0.19 -8.93
CA TYR A 80 -11.46 -0.14 -10.38
C TYR A 80 -12.32 -1.18 -11.12
N ARG A 81 -12.35 -2.43 -10.64
CA ARG A 81 -13.17 -3.52 -11.21
C ARG A 81 -14.68 -3.31 -11.04
N ARG A 82 -15.09 -2.41 -10.12
CA ARG A 82 -16.50 -2.01 -9.94
C ARG A 82 -16.84 -0.72 -10.69
N ASP A 83 -16.01 -0.34 -11.66
CA ASP A 83 -16.21 0.80 -12.55
C ASP A 83 -16.30 2.16 -11.86
N LYS A 84 -15.60 2.34 -10.73
CA LYS A 84 -15.42 3.69 -10.18
C LYS A 84 -14.54 4.54 -11.12
N GLU A 85 -14.86 5.83 -11.18
CA GLU A 85 -14.10 6.85 -11.94
C GLU A 85 -12.74 7.15 -11.29
N SER A 86 -12.67 7.04 -9.97
CA SER A 86 -11.47 7.25 -9.15
C SER A 86 -11.28 6.11 -8.14
N CYS A 87 -10.03 5.89 -7.73
CA CYS A 87 -9.63 4.83 -6.80
C CYS A 87 -8.69 5.38 -5.71
N GLY A 88 -9.00 5.12 -4.44
CA GLY A 88 -8.10 5.49 -3.33
C GLY A 88 -6.90 4.54 -3.17
N ASP A 89 -6.97 3.34 -3.75
CA ASP A 89 -5.90 2.35 -3.76
C ASP A 89 -5.94 1.48 -5.02
N ILE A 90 -4.91 0.65 -5.20
CA ILE A 90 -4.83 -0.32 -6.29
C ILE A 90 -4.73 -1.74 -5.75
N ASP A 91 -5.73 -2.55 -6.07
CA ASP A 91 -5.73 -3.99 -5.80
C ASP A 91 -5.29 -4.74 -7.05
N ILE A 92 -4.21 -5.54 -6.96
CA ILE A 92 -3.71 -6.36 -8.08
C ILE A 92 -3.88 -7.85 -7.77
N LEU A 93 -4.60 -8.55 -8.65
CA LEU A 93 -4.66 -10.01 -8.68
C LEU A 93 -3.64 -10.55 -9.69
N ILE A 94 -2.85 -11.52 -9.27
CA ILE A 94 -1.86 -12.21 -10.09
C ILE A 94 -2.21 -13.70 -10.14
N VAL A 95 -2.42 -14.23 -11.34
CA VAL A 95 -2.68 -15.65 -11.57
C VAL A 95 -1.54 -16.22 -12.40
N HIS A 96 -1.12 -17.45 -12.13
CA HIS A 96 -0.11 -18.11 -12.94
C HIS A 96 -0.41 -19.61 -13.02
N PRO A 97 -0.35 -20.25 -14.21
CA PRO A 97 -0.79 -21.64 -14.42
C PRO A 97 -0.01 -22.67 -13.56
N LYS A 98 1.21 -22.33 -13.14
CA LYS A 98 2.02 -23.15 -12.22
C LYS A 98 1.48 -23.19 -10.77
N TYR A 99 0.73 -22.18 -10.33
CA TYR A 99 0.34 -21.99 -8.93
C TYR A 99 -1.15 -22.23 -8.68
N GLN A 100 -1.70 -23.34 -9.20
CA GLN A 100 -3.14 -23.66 -9.09
C GLN A 100 -3.58 -24.06 -7.67
N LYS A 101 -2.73 -24.78 -6.93
CA LYS A 101 -3.06 -25.31 -5.60
C LYS A 101 -2.36 -24.58 -4.46
N LYS A 102 -1.13 -24.12 -4.70
CA LYS A 102 -0.29 -23.47 -3.69
C LYS A 102 0.67 -22.51 -4.37
N VAL A 103 0.70 -21.28 -3.87
CA VAL A 103 1.69 -20.27 -4.26
C VAL A 103 2.97 -20.51 -3.46
N ASN A 104 4.13 -20.41 -4.11
CA ASN A 104 5.40 -20.40 -3.39
C ASN A 104 5.48 -19.11 -2.55
N PRO A 105 5.69 -19.15 -1.22
CA PRO A 105 5.75 -17.96 -0.38
C PRO A 105 6.79 -16.91 -0.84
N LYS A 106 7.85 -17.35 -1.53
CA LYS A 106 8.91 -16.48 -2.08
C LYS A 106 8.61 -15.93 -3.48
N ALA A 107 7.47 -16.29 -4.08
CA ALA A 107 7.10 -15.81 -5.41
C ALA A 107 6.84 -14.30 -5.40
N LEU A 108 6.00 -13.84 -4.47
CA LEU A 108 5.67 -12.43 -4.32
C LEU A 108 6.85 -11.61 -3.79
N GLY A 109 7.62 -12.15 -2.84
CA GLY A 109 8.76 -11.43 -2.24
C GLY A 109 9.75 -10.91 -3.27
N ARG A 110 10.12 -11.72 -4.27
CA ARG A 110 11.05 -11.28 -5.34
C ARG A 110 10.49 -10.16 -6.22
N ILE A 111 9.19 -10.15 -6.47
CA ILE A 111 8.52 -9.10 -7.24
C ILE A 111 8.55 -7.79 -6.42
N VAL A 112 8.16 -7.85 -5.15
CA VAL A 112 8.14 -6.69 -4.23
C VAL A 112 9.55 -6.13 -4.02
N ASP A 113 10.55 -6.98 -3.81
CA ASP A 113 11.95 -6.56 -3.67
C ASP A 113 12.45 -5.86 -4.93
N THR A 114 12.11 -6.36 -6.12
CA THR A 114 12.49 -5.75 -7.39
C THR A 114 11.83 -4.39 -7.58
N LEU A 115 10.53 -4.27 -7.29
CA LEU A 115 9.81 -2.99 -7.33
C LEU A 115 10.42 -1.98 -6.36
N ARG A 116 10.82 -2.42 -5.16
CA ARG A 116 11.47 -1.57 -4.16
C ARG A 116 12.85 -1.09 -4.62
N VAL A 117 13.70 -2.00 -5.10
CA VAL A 117 15.05 -1.65 -5.59
C VAL A 117 14.98 -0.68 -6.78
N ARG A 118 13.94 -0.78 -7.62
CA ARG A 118 13.69 0.15 -8.74
C ARG A 118 13.00 1.46 -8.33
N GLY A 119 12.70 1.65 -7.05
CA GLY A 119 12.08 2.88 -6.55
C GLY A 119 10.58 3.00 -6.78
N HIS A 120 9.88 1.92 -7.17
CA HIS A 120 8.42 1.92 -7.36
C HIS A 120 7.64 1.63 -6.07
N VAL A 121 8.30 1.13 -5.02
CA VAL A 121 7.70 0.89 -3.70
C VAL A 121 8.51 1.64 -2.65
N ALA A 122 7.91 2.66 -2.02
CA ALA A 122 8.55 3.44 -0.98
C ALA A 122 8.54 2.73 0.39
N TYR A 123 7.42 2.10 0.74
CA TYR A 123 7.22 1.49 2.06
C TYR A 123 6.63 0.08 1.95
N ASN A 124 7.05 -0.81 2.85
CA ASN A 124 6.43 -2.12 3.05
C ASN A 124 5.79 -2.17 4.45
N LEU A 125 4.49 -2.46 4.51
CA LEU A 125 3.69 -2.45 5.74
C LEU A 125 3.59 -3.84 6.40
N THR A 126 3.99 -4.92 5.75
CA THR A 126 4.03 -6.26 6.37
C THR A 126 5.46 -6.64 6.73
N GLN A 127 5.63 -7.17 7.94
CA GLN A 127 6.87 -7.77 8.46
C GLN A 127 6.61 -9.24 8.74
#